data_AF-A0A0Q0CCV8-F1
#
_entry.id   AF-A0A0Q0CCV8-F1
#
_cell.length_a   1.000
_cell.length_b   1.000
_cell.length_c   1.000
_cell.angle_alpha   90.00
_cell.angle_beta   90.00
_cell.angle_gamma   90.00
#
_symmetry.space_group_name_H-M   'P 1'
#
loop_
_entity.id
_entity.type
_entity.pdbx_description
1 polymer ?
#
loop_
_entity_poly.entity_id
_entity_poly.type
_entity_poly.pdbx_seq_one_letter_code
_entity_poly.pdbx_strand_id
1 'polypeptide(L)'
;MGDQKKLILQGKEVEEINFEGSQLEKQVVNKGTNTLIVREFMEESIKDANGVLPGKTIFFCATKAHARRLEEIFDKLYPQYHGELAKVLVSDDPRVYGKGGLLDQFTNNDMPRIAISVDMLDTGIDVREIVNLVFAKPVYSYTKFWQMVGRGTRLLEPSKPKPWCVDKDVFLILDS
;
A
#
# COMPACT_ATOMS: atom_id res chain seq x y z
N MET A 1 37.30 14.22 6.95
CA MET A 1 36.23 14.66 6.03
C MET A 1 36.50 14.11 4.61
N GLY A 2 36.52 12.81 4.32
CA GLY A 2 35.96 11.68 5.07
C GLY A 2 34.44 11.80 5.11
N ASP A 3 33.75 11.06 4.25
CA ASP A 3 32.44 10.42 4.53
C ASP A 3 31.55 10.17 3.30
N GLN A 4 31.94 10.59 2.09
CA GLN A 4 31.07 10.36 0.90
C GLN A 4 31.69 9.60 -0.29
N LYS A 5 32.92 9.11 -0.19
CA LYS A 5 33.58 8.35 -1.29
C LYS A 5 34.24 7.03 -0.89
N LYS A 6 33.93 6.45 0.28
CA LYS A 6 34.58 5.21 0.75
C LYS A 6 33.64 4.10 1.24
N LEU A 7 32.50 3.91 0.57
CA LEU A 7 31.58 2.78 0.81
C LEU A 7 31.14 2.05 -0.47
N ILE A 8 31.91 2.18 -1.57
CA ILE A 8 31.67 1.44 -2.83
C ILE A 8 32.72 0.32 -3.08
N LEU A 9 33.74 0.19 -2.25
CA LEU A 9 34.76 -0.86 -2.43
C LEU A 9 35.05 -1.56 -1.12
N GLN A 10 34.21 -2.54 -0.79
CA GLN A 10 34.60 -3.80 -0.19
C GLN A 10 33.39 -4.71 -0.32
N GLY A 11 33.52 -5.72 -1.20
CA GLY A 11 32.55 -6.80 -1.35
C GLY A 11 32.47 -7.63 -0.07
N LYS A 12 31.81 -7.06 0.94
CA LYS A 12 31.19 -7.84 2.00
C LYS A 12 29.84 -8.26 1.47
N GLU A 13 29.68 -9.57 1.32
CA GLU A 13 28.37 -10.20 1.23
C GLU A 13 27.46 -9.50 2.22
N VAL A 14 26.32 -9.01 1.73
CA VAL A 14 25.21 -8.59 2.59
C VAL A 14 25.02 -9.78 3.50
N GLU A 15 25.46 -9.65 4.76
CA GLU A 15 25.26 -10.67 5.77
C GLU A 15 23.80 -11.08 5.61
N GLU A 16 23.58 -12.36 5.27
CA GLU A 16 22.28 -12.99 5.39
C GLU A 16 21.92 -12.82 6.86
N ILE A 17 21.24 -11.71 7.16
CA ILE A 17 20.56 -11.54 8.43
C ILE A 17 19.45 -12.57 8.36
N ASN A 18 19.78 -13.76 8.85
CA ASN A 18 18.85 -14.78 9.26
C ASN A 18 17.98 -14.09 10.31
N PHE A 19 16.83 -13.60 9.87
CA PHE A 19 15.82 -13.00 10.73
C PHE A 19 15.19 -14.17 11.49
N GLU A 20 15.94 -14.75 12.44
CA GLU A 20 15.36 -15.49 13.55
C GLU A 20 14.79 -14.44 14.49
N GLY A 21 13.47 -14.48 14.62
CA GLY A 21 12.68 -13.54 15.38
C GLY A 21 13.14 -13.31 16.80
N SER A 22 13.39 -12.05 17.10
CA SER A 22 13.23 -11.54 18.44
C SER A 22 12.47 -10.23 18.38
N GLN A 23 11.28 -10.26 18.98
CA GLN A 23 10.32 -9.16 19.23
C GLN A 23 9.37 -8.71 18.12
N LEU A 24 9.62 -9.00 16.84
CA LEU A 24 8.63 -8.78 15.77
C LEU A 24 7.87 -10.05 15.32
N GLU A 25 8.30 -11.23 15.79
CA GLU A 25 7.87 -12.52 15.22
C GLU A 25 6.83 -13.31 16.04
N LYS A 26 6.20 -12.71 17.06
CA LYS A 26 5.17 -13.38 17.88
C LYS A 26 3.72 -12.94 17.63
N GLN A 27 3.51 -12.07 16.66
CA GLN A 27 2.24 -11.83 15.98
C GLN A 27 2.69 -11.70 14.52
N VAL A 28 2.43 -12.61 13.59
CA VAL A 28 1.14 -12.84 12.95
C VAL A 28 1.30 -14.15 12.19
N VAL A 29 0.84 -15.25 12.79
CA VAL A 29 0.70 -16.55 12.11
C VAL A 29 -0.79 -16.85 12.11
N ASN A 30 -1.49 -16.51 11.02
CA ASN A 30 -2.47 -17.43 10.44
C ASN A 30 -3.04 -16.93 9.11
N LYS A 31 -3.11 -17.87 8.15
CA LYS A 31 -3.67 -17.70 6.81
C LYS A 31 -5.15 -17.31 6.86
N GLY A 32 -5.46 -16.06 6.55
CA GLY A 32 -6.80 -15.66 6.14
C GLY A 32 -7.06 -15.99 4.67
N THR A 33 -8.28 -16.43 4.31
CA THR A 33 -8.71 -16.39 2.90
C THR A 33 -8.70 -14.93 2.44
N ASN A 34 -8.43 -14.60 1.16
CA ASN A 34 -8.47 -13.22 0.65
C ASN A 34 -9.75 -12.45 1.06
N THR A 35 -10.88 -13.15 1.21
CA THR A 35 -12.14 -12.60 1.72
C THR A 35 -12.05 -12.10 3.16
N LEU A 36 -11.32 -12.81 4.04
CA LEU A 36 -11.09 -12.37 5.41
C LEU A 36 -10.24 -11.11 5.43
N ILE A 37 -9.14 -11.09 4.67
CA ILE A 37 -8.25 -9.93 4.53
C ILE A 37 -9.05 -8.68 4.13
N VAL A 38 -9.92 -8.80 3.12
CA VAL A 38 -10.77 -7.68 2.65
C VAL A 38 -11.78 -7.23 3.72
N ARG A 39 -12.37 -8.16 4.48
CA ARG A 39 -13.32 -7.82 5.54
C ARG A 39 -12.63 -7.11 6.70
N GLU A 40 -11.56 -7.69 7.21
CA GLU A 40 -10.77 -7.15 8.30
C GLU A 40 -10.20 -5.78 7.94
N PHE A 41 -9.64 -5.62 6.74
CA PHE A 41 -9.20 -4.31 6.26
C PHE A 41 -10.34 -3.28 6.29
N MET A 42 -11.52 -3.63 5.76
CA MET A 42 -12.64 -2.69 5.72
C MET A 42 -13.19 -2.36 7.11
N GLU A 43 -13.01 -3.23 8.09
CA GLU A 43 -13.38 -3.01 9.49
C GLU A 43 -12.36 -2.11 10.20
N GLU A 44 -11.06 -2.45 10.11
CA GLU A 44 -9.98 -1.88 10.91
C GLU A 44 -9.25 -0.70 10.27
N SER A 45 -9.43 -0.47 8.95
CA SER A 45 -8.75 0.62 8.25
C SER A 45 -9.03 2.00 8.86
N ILE A 46 -8.06 2.90 8.73
CA ILE A 46 -8.33 4.33 8.90
C ILE A 46 -9.30 4.75 7.80
N LYS A 47 -10.45 5.29 8.22
CA LYS A 47 -11.55 5.72 7.37
C LYS A 47 -11.47 7.22 7.09
N ASP A 48 -12.29 7.67 6.14
CA ASP A 48 -12.52 9.08 5.91
C ASP A 48 -13.27 9.74 7.07
N ALA A 49 -13.44 11.07 7.01
CA ALA A 49 -14.06 11.85 8.08
C ALA A 49 -15.51 11.43 8.40
N ASN A 50 -16.19 10.75 7.47
CA ASN A 50 -17.55 10.23 7.70
C ASN A 50 -17.54 8.84 8.35
N GLY A 51 -16.38 8.20 8.47
CA GLY A 51 -16.23 6.88 9.06
C GLY A 51 -16.82 5.75 8.20
N VAL A 52 -17.01 5.97 6.89
CA VAL A 52 -17.66 4.98 6.01
C VAL A 52 -16.65 4.33 5.08
N LEU A 53 -15.95 5.13 4.26
CA LEU A 53 -15.00 4.62 3.29
C LEU A 53 -13.59 4.59 3.88
N PRO A 54 -12.74 3.64 3.49
CA PRO A 54 -11.34 3.70 3.84
C PRO A 54 -10.69 4.96 3.24
N GLY A 55 -9.70 5.50 3.95
CA GLY A 55 -8.76 6.47 3.37
C GLY A 55 -7.94 5.84 2.23
N LYS A 56 -7.10 6.63 1.56
CA LYS A 56 -6.27 6.10 0.47
C LYS A 56 -5.40 4.96 1.00
N THR A 57 -5.47 3.83 0.31
CA THR A 57 -4.88 2.57 0.76
C THR A 57 -4.08 1.93 -0.36
N ILE A 58 -2.95 1.32 0.00
CA ILE A 58 -2.20 0.44 -0.92
C ILE A 58 -2.23 -0.99 -0.41
N PHE A 59 -2.67 -1.92 -1.26
CA PHE A 59 -2.50 -3.36 -1.06
C PHE A 59 -1.28 -3.85 -1.84
N PHE A 60 -0.27 -4.36 -1.15
CA PHE A 60 0.90 -4.98 -1.76
C PHE A 60 0.64 -6.49 -1.96
N CYS A 61 0.48 -6.89 -3.22
CA CYS A 61 0.13 -8.26 -3.59
C CYS A 61 1.31 -9.01 -4.21
N ALA A 62 1.28 -10.35 -4.09
CA ALA A 62 2.34 -11.22 -4.62
C ALA A 62 2.33 -11.31 -6.14
N THR A 63 1.15 -11.38 -6.75
CA THR A 63 0.99 -11.61 -8.19
C THR A 63 -0.21 -10.84 -8.74
N LYS A 64 -0.23 -10.61 -10.06
CA LYS A 64 -1.37 -9.97 -10.74
C LYS A 64 -2.67 -10.76 -10.56
N ALA A 65 -2.58 -12.08 -10.61
CA ALA A 65 -3.73 -12.96 -10.37
C ALA A 65 -4.26 -12.81 -8.93
N HIS A 66 -3.39 -12.62 -7.95
CA HIS A 66 -3.80 -12.33 -6.57
C HIS A 66 -4.48 -10.97 -6.46
N ALA A 67 -3.88 -9.94 -7.07
CA ALA A 67 -4.45 -8.59 -7.09
C ALA A 67 -5.87 -8.57 -7.70
N ARG A 68 -6.07 -9.25 -8.83
CA ARG A 68 -7.38 -9.35 -9.49
C ARG A 68 -8.41 -10.10 -8.64
N ARG A 69 -8.01 -11.18 -7.94
CA ARG A 69 -8.90 -11.86 -6.99
C ARG A 69 -9.34 -10.94 -5.85
N LEU A 70 -8.46 -10.09 -5.35
CA LEU A 70 -8.82 -9.12 -4.31
C LEU A 70 -9.80 -8.06 -4.84
N GLU A 71 -9.56 -7.53 -6.04
CA GLU A 71 -10.48 -6.61 -6.75
C GLU A 71 -11.88 -7.22 -6.89
N GLU A 72 -11.98 -8.46 -7.37
CA GLU A 72 -13.25 -9.20 -7.50
C GLU A 72 -13.95 -9.41 -6.14
N ILE A 73 -13.18 -9.63 -5.07
CA ILE A 73 -13.73 -9.80 -3.72
C ILE A 73 -14.27 -8.48 -3.18
N PHE A 74 -13.57 -7.36 -3.39
CA PHE A 74 -14.10 -6.04 -3.04
C PHE A 74 -15.43 -5.78 -3.76
N ASP A 75 -15.46 -6.02 -5.07
CA ASP A 75 -16.64 -5.86 -5.91
C ASP A 75 -17.81 -6.74 -5.47
N LYS A 76 -17.53 -7.95 -5.00
CA LYS A 76 -18.55 -8.90 -4.52
C LYS A 76 -19.08 -8.55 -3.13
N LEU A 77 -18.21 -8.11 -2.21
CA LEU A 77 -18.58 -7.82 -0.83
C LEU A 77 -19.22 -6.43 -0.68
N TYR A 78 -18.83 -5.47 -1.53
CA TYR A 78 -19.29 -4.08 -1.49
C TYR A 78 -19.84 -3.64 -2.85
N PRO A 79 -20.94 -4.27 -3.32
CA PRO A 79 -21.48 -4.04 -4.66
C PRO A 79 -21.91 -2.59 -4.92
N GLN A 80 -22.19 -1.80 -3.87
CA GLN A 80 -22.48 -0.37 -3.98
C GLN A 80 -21.30 0.46 -4.49
N TYR A 81 -20.08 -0.09 -4.47
CA TYR A 81 -18.87 0.55 -5.01
C TYR A 81 -18.20 -0.28 -6.11
N HIS A 82 -18.98 -1.16 -6.74
CA HIS A 82 -18.49 -2.09 -7.76
C HIS A 82 -17.74 -1.36 -8.87
N GLY A 83 -16.49 -1.78 -9.11
CA GLY A 83 -15.65 -1.20 -10.14
C GLY A 83 -15.15 0.21 -9.84
N GLU A 84 -15.31 0.72 -8.61
CA GLU A 84 -14.85 2.06 -8.23
C GLU A 84 -13.93 2.05 -7.00
N LEU A 85 -14.26 1.28 -5.95
CA LEU A 85 -13.55 1.35 -4.68
C LEU A 85 -12.09 0.91 -4.78
N ALA A 86 -11.87 -0.24 -5.41
CA ALA A 86 -10.57 -0.89 -5.53
C ALA A 86 -10.18 -1.08 -6.99
N LYS A 87 -8.92 -0.78 -7.30
CA LYS A 87 -8.37 -0.97 -8.65
C LYS A 87 -7.01 -1.63 -8.61
N VAL A 88 -6.79 -2.59 -9.51
CA VAL A 88 -5.46 -3.16 -9.71
C VAL A 88 -4.59 -2.21 -10.54
N LEU A 89 -3.46 -1.80 -9.98
CA LEU A 89 -2.45 -0.96 -10.62
C LEU A 89 -1.18 -1.78 -10.81
N VAL A 90 -0.91 -2.16 -12.06
CA VAL A 90 0.27 -2.96 -12.45
C VAL A 90 0.98 -2.30 -13.61
N SER A 91 2.31 -2.40 -13.63
CA SER A 91 3.18 -1.60 -14.50
C SER A 91 3.05 -1.89 -16.00
N ASP A 92 2.48 -3.03 -16.37
CA ASP A 92 2.25 -3.40 -17.77
C ASP A 92 0.80 -3.15 -18.22
N ASP A 93 -0.07 -2.60 -17.37
CA ASP A 93 -1.42 -2.22 -17.76
C ASP A 93 -1.42 -0.78 -18.30
N PRO A 94 -1.65 -0.56 -19.61
CA PRO A 94 -1.58 0.76 -20.21
C PRO A 94 -2.62 1.73 -19.63
N ARG A 95 -3.72 1.23 -19.05
CA ARG A 95 -4.77 2.05 -18.43
C ARG A 95 -4.31 2.73 -17.15
N VAL A 96 -3.19 2.28 -16.57
CA VAL A 96 -2.66 2.87 -15.34
C VAL A 96 -2.05 4.25 -15.59
N TYR A 97 -1.48 4.46 -16.77
CA TYR A 97 -0.69 5.64 -17.09
C TYR A 97 -1.48 6.72 -17.82
N GLY A 98 -0.91 7.92 -17.86
CA GLY A 98 -1.47 9.07 -18.57
C GLY A 98 -2.50 9.85 -17.75
N LYS A 99 -2.85 11.02 -18.26
CA LYS A 99 -3.91 11.87 -17.67
C LYS A 99 -5.24 11.14 -17.76
N GLY A 100 -5.93 11.01 -16.63
CA GLY A 100 -7.14 10.21 -16.48
C GLY A 100 -6.90 8.70 -16.38
N GLY A 101 -5.66 8.22 -16.37
CA GLY A 101 -5.33 6.82 -16.09
C GLY A 101 -5.56 6.45 -14.61
N LEU A 102 -5.52 5.15 -14.26
CA LEU A 102 -5.84 4.69 -12.91
C LEU A 102 -4.92 5.28 -11.83
N LEU A 103 -3.64 5.51 -12.12
CA LEU A 103 -2.72 6.15 -11.18
C LEU A 103 -3.05 7.63 -10.99
N ASP A 104 -3.38 8.33 -12.07
CA ASP A 104 -3.79 9.74 -12.01
C ASP A 104 -5.10 9.87 -11.21
N GLN A 105 -6.07 8.99 -11.44
CA GLN A 105 -7.31 8.94 -10.67
C GLN A 105 -7.04 8.65 -9.18
N PHE A 106 -6.23 7.65 -8.85
CA PHE A 106 -5.90 7.32 -7.46
C PHE A 106 -5.23 8.49 -6.72
N THR A 107 -4.39 9.25 -7.43
CA THR A 107 -3.64 10.40 -6.88
C THR A 107 -4.51 11.63 -6.75
N ASN A 108 -5.31 11.93 -7.78
CA ASN A 108 -5.93 13.25 -7.94
C ASN A 108 -7.43 13.29 -7.69
N ASN A 109 -8.10 12.13 -7.62
CA ASN A 109 -9.54 12.03 -7.40
C ASN A 109 -9.84 11.31 -6.08
N ASP A 110 -11.10 11.39 -5.67
CA ASP A 110 -11.61 10.70 -4.50
C ASP A 110 -11.53 9.16 -4.66
N MET A 111 -12.02 8.65 -5.79
CA MET A 111 -11.95 7.24 -6.18
C MET A 111 -10.85 7.00 -7.22
N PRO A 112 -10.23 5.80 -7.23
CA PRO A 112 -10.41 4.70 -6.27
C PRO A 112 -9.78 5.01 -4.91
N ARG A 113 -10.30 4.40 -3.83
CA ARG A 113 -9.70 4.49 -2.48
C ARG A 113 -8.59 3.47 -2.27
N ILE A 114 -8.63 2.36 -2.99
CA ILE A 114 -7.72 1.23 -2.79
C ILE A 114 -6.97 0.95 -4.09
N ALA A 115 -5.65 1.11 -4.05
CA ALA A 115 -4.77 0.69 -5.11
C ALA A 115 -4.17 -0.69 -4.76
N ILE A 116 -4.51 -1.70 -5.55
CA ILE A 116 -3.99 -3.06 -5.40
C ILE A 116 -2.80 -3.22 -6.35
N SER A 117 -1.59 -3.23 -5.81
CA SER A 117 -0.34 -3.17 -6.58
C SER A 117 0.47 -4.45 -6.52
N VAL A 118 1.12 -4.73 -7.64
CA VAL A 118 2.17 -5.74 -7.76
C VAL A 118 3.43 -5.02 -8.23
N ASP A 119 4.39 -4.83 -7.33
CA ASP A 119 5.72 -4.25 -7.55
C ASP A 119 5.77 -2.80 -8.10
N MET A 120 4.62 -2.21 -8.46
CA MET A 120 4.55 -0.88 -9.10
C MET A 120 4.63 0.26 -8.07
N LEU A 121 3.85 0.18 -6.99
CA LEU A 121 3.80 1.22 -5.95
C LEU A 121 5.01 1.22 -5.00
N ASP A 122 5.99 0.34 -5.21
CA ASP A 122 7.26 0.33 -4.51
C ASP A 122 8.08 1.61 -4.86
N THR A 123 7.85 2.17 -6.06
CA THR A 123 8.65 3.26 -6.64
C THR A 123 7.86 4.54 -6.86
N GLY A 124 8.42 5.67 -6.39
CA GLY A 124 8.14 7.02 -6.93
C GLY A 124 6.76 7.66 -6.79
N ILE A 125 5.70 6.94 -6.42
CA ILE A 125 4.35 7.52 -6.38
C ILE A 125 4.19 8.40 -5.13
N ASP A 126 3.72 9.65 -5.35
CA ASP A 126 3.54 10.68 -4.32
C ASP A 126 2.06 10.98 -4.09
N VAL A 127 1.45 10.15 -3.24
CA VAL A 127 0.10 10.35 -2.72
C VAL A 127 0.25 10.55 -1.21
N ARG A 128 0.05 11.77 -0.73
CA ARG A 128 0.26 12.13 0.68
C ARG A 128 -0.89 11.65 1.56
N GLU A 129 -2.03 11.42 0.95
CA GLU A 129 -3.29 11.00 1.57
C GLU A 129 -3.32 9.49 1.88
N ILE A 130 -2.25 8.75 1.59
CA ILE A 130 -2.15 7.32 1.95
C ILE A 130 -2.12 7.18 3.45
N VAL A 131 -3.14 6.58 4.03
CA VAL A 131 -3.27 6.35 5.48
C VAL A 131 -3.31 4.87 5.84
N ASN A 132 -3.43 3.97 4.86
CA ASN A 132 -3.39 2.53 5.11
C ASN A 132 -2.43 1.83 4.15
N LEU A 133 -1.64 0.90 4.67
CA LEU A 133 -0.78 -0.01 3.91
C LEU A 133 -1.14 -1.45 4.30
N VAL A 134 -1.45 -2.29 3.31
CA VAL A 134 -1.82 -3.69 3.54
C VAL A 134 -0.82 -4.60 2.83
N PHE A 135 -0.14 -5.44 3.60
CA PHE A 135 0.79 -6.44 3.10
C PHE A 135 0.03 -7.76 2.95
N ALA A 136 -0.35 -8.08 1.70
CA ALA A 136 -0.96 -9.37 1.34
C ALA A 136 0.09 -10.31 0.74
N LYS A 137 1.37 -10.11 1.09
CA LYS A 137 2.51 -10.95 0.69
C LYS A 137 3.64 -10.82 1.70
N PRO A 138 4.45 -11.86 1.88
CA PRO A 138 5.69 -11.72 2.63
C PRO A 138 6.65 -10.76 1.92
N VAL A 139 7.31 -9.90 2.69
CA VAL A 139 8.34 -8.96 2.22
C VAL A 139 9.70 -9.36 2.78
N TYR A 140 10.53 -9.98 1.95
CA TYR A 140 11.82 -10.51 2.38
C TYR A 140 12.97 -9.48 2.39
N SER A 141 12.73 -8.27 1.87
CA SER A 141 13.75 -7.22 1.77
C SER A 141 13.45 -6.07 2.72
N TYR A 142 14.34 -5.86 3.69
CA TYR A 142 14.28 -4.75 4.63
C TYR A 142 14.18 -3.39 3.94
N THR A 143 15.01 -3.16 2.92
CA THR A 143 15.00 -1.92 2.14
C THR A 143 13.66 -1.69 1.44
N LYS A 144 13.08 -2.72 0.82
CA LYS A 144 11.78 -2.60 0.17
C LYS A 144 10.65 -2.34 1.16
N PHE A 145 10.67 -3.01 2.31
CA PHE A 145 9.69 -2.78 3.36
C PHE A 145 9.67 -1.31 3.80
N TRP A 146 10.83 -0.72 4.11
CA TRP A 146 10.89 0.69 4.50
C TRP A 146 10.55 1.66 3.38
N GLN A 147 10.82 1.31 2.12
CA GLN A 147 10.34 2.09 0.96
C GLN A 147 8.81 2.11 0.86
N MET A 148 8.16 0.99 1.18
CA MET A 148 6.70 0.87 1.22
C MET A 148 6.12 1.65 2.41
N VAL A 149 6.68 1.48 3.61
CA VAL A 149 6.27 2.21 4.82
C VAL A 149 6.42 3.72 4.67
N GLY A 150 7.50 4.19 4.04
CA GLY A 150 7.74 5.61 3.77
C GLY A 150 6.66 6.30 2.92
N ARG A 151 5.72 5.56 2.32
CA ARG A 151 4.54 6.14 1.65
C ARG A 151 3.51 6.64 2.66
N GLY A 152 3.34 5.95 3.77
CA GLY A 152 2.42 6.31 4.84
C GLY A 152 2.89 7.50 5.69
N THR A 153 4.19 7.75 5.76
CA THR A 153 4.77 8.79 6.65
C THR A 153 4.66 10.22 6.12
N ARG A 154 4.21 10.43 4.89
CA ARG A 154 4.12 11.77 4.30
C ARG A 154 2.96 12.57 4.87
N LEU A 155 3.26 13.77 5.36
CA LEU A 155 2.25 14.73 5.81
C LEU A 155 1.53 15.37 4.63
N LEU A 156 0.26 15.74 4.86
CA LEU A 156 -0.55 16.47 3.90
C LEU A 156 0.10 17.81 3.56
N GLU A 157 -0.20 18.32 2.35
CA GLU A 157 0.23 19.65 1.94
C GLU A 157 -0.90 20.65 2.31
N PRO A 158 -0.70 21.56 3.28
CA PRO A 158 -1.78 22.45 3.73
C PRO A 158 -2.32 23.37 2.63
N SER A 159 -1.52 23.65 1.61
CA SER A 159 -1.89 24.46 0.44
C SER A 159 -2.77 23.71 -0.58
N LYS A 160 -2.91 22.38 -0.46
CA LYS A 160 -3.66 21.53 -1.40
C LYS A 160 -4.55 20.53 -0.65
N PRO A 161 -5.54 21.01 0.11
CA PRO A 161 -6.43 20.12 0.85
C PRO A 161 -7.22 19.22 -0.12
N LYS A 162 -7.35 17.94 0.25
CA LYS A 162 -8.21 16.99 -0.46
C LYS A 162 -9.44 16.68 0.39
N PRO A 163 -10.67 16.78 -0.16
CA PRO A 163 -11.90 16.56 0.62
C PRO A 163 -11.98 15.20 1.31
N TRP A 164 -11.32 14.18 0.76
CA TRP A 164 -11.33 12.81 1.28
C TRP A 164 -10.28 12.52 2.36
N CYS A 165 -9.36 13.45 2.61
CA CYS A 165 -8.31 13.34 3.62
C CYS A 165 -7.92 14.75 4.07
N VAL A 166 -8.67 15.26 5.05
CA VAL A 166 -8.49 16.62 5.60
C VAL A 166 -7.45 16.68 6.71
N ASP A 167 -7.17 15.53 7.33
CA ASP A 167 -6.21 15.38 8.42
C ASP A 167 -5.47 14.04 8.29
N LYS A 168 -4.21 14.02 8.74
CA LYS A 168 -3.34 12.85 8.76
C LYS A 168 -2.17 13.06 9.71
N ASP A 169 -2.31 12.49 10.90
CA ASP A 169 -1.24 12.39 11.89
C ASP A 169 -0.65 10.97 12.00
N VAL A 170 -1.43 9.97 11.57
CA VAL A 170 -1.08 8.54 11.68
C VAL A 170 -1.38 7.81 10.37
N PHE A 171 -0.76 6.65 10.21
CA PHE A 171 -1.10 5.69 9.17
C PHE A 171 -1.08 4.28 9.77
N LEU A 172 -1.88 3.38 9.21
CA LEU A 172 -2.03 2.00 9.65
C LEU A 172 -1.26 1.06 8.71
N ILE A 173 -0.58 0.08 9.30
CA ILE A 173 -0.03 -1.07 8.59
C ILE A 173 -0.82 -2.31 9.02
N LEU A 174 -1.37 -3.03 8.04
CA LEU A 174 -2.02 -4.32 8.21
C LEU A 174 -1.16 -5.39 7.51
N ASP A 175 -0.91 -6.50 8.20
CA ASP A 175 -0.19 -7.66 7.67
C ASP A 175 -1.07 -8.90 7.85
N SER A 176 -1.22 -9.69 6.78
CA SER A 176 -2.31 -10.69 6.65
C SER A 176 -1.93 -11.92 5.84
#